data_AF-A0A0R0E5L4-F1
#
_entry.id   AF-A0A0R0E5L4-F1
#
_cell.length_a   1.000
_cell.length_b   1.000
_cell.length_c   1.000
_cell.angle_alpha   90.00
_cell.angle_beta   90.00
_cell.angle_gamma   90.00
#
_symmetry.space_group_name_H-M   'P 1'
#
loop_
_entity.id
_entity.type
_entity.pdbx_description
1 polymer ?
#
loop_
_entity_poly.entity_id
_entity_poly.type
_entity_poly.pdbx_seq_one_letter_code
_entity_poly.pdbx_strand_id
1 'polypeptide(L)'
;MAIDLVLKNDNPYHLYSGLIIKIHHLITLAWELSFQHVYREGNFTADWLAKQDSASTHDLQLLHHCPAALFNIFSADVMGFSSLRS
;
A
#
# COMPACT_ATOMS: atom_id res chain seq x y z
N MET A 1 12.83 9.60 -3.51
CA MET A 1 11.93 8.45 -3.76
C MET A 1 10.66 8.61 -2.95
N ALA A 2 9.53 7.95 -3.28
CA ALA A 2 8.26 8.17 -2.58
C ALA A 2 8.33 8.00 -1.04
N ILE A 3 9.18 7.09 -0.57
CA ILE A 3 9.45 6.88 0.86
C ILE A 3 10.08 8.14 1.51
N ASP A 4 10.95 8.87 0.80
CA ASP A 4 11.54 10.11 1.33
C ASP A 4 10.47 11.18 1.62
N LEU A 5 9.42 11.27 0.79
CA LEU A 5 8.32 12.21 1.01
C LEU A 5 7.57 11.90 2.31
N VAL A 6 7.43 10.62 2.62
CA VAL A 6 6.79 10.16 3.86
C VAL A 6 7.72 10.34 5.05
N LEU A 7 9.01 10.01 4.92
CA LEU A 7 9.92 10.00 6.07
C LEU A 7 10.49 11.38 6.44
N LYS A 8 10.68 12.29 5.48
CA LYS A 8 11.36 13.58 5.73
C LYS A 8 10.39 14.73 6.04
N ASN A 9 9.17 14.70 5.47
CA ASN A 9 8.16 15.74 5.65
C ASN A 9 8.65 17.19 5.38
N ASP A 10 9.43 17.38 4.31
CA ASP A 10 10.14 18.65 4.10
C ASP A 10 9.31 19.78 3.47
N ASN A 11 8.09 19.51 2.99
CA ASN A 11 7.29 20.50 2.26
C ASN A 11 5.78 20.42 2.56
N PRO A 12 5.23 21.32 3.40
CA PRO A 12 3.80 21.35 3.70
C PRO A 12 2.93 21.77 2.50
N TYR A 13 3.52 22.40 1.47
CA TYR A 13 2.83 22.83 0.25
C TYR A 13 2.94 21.81 -0.90
N HIS A 14 3.38 20.58 -0.59
CA HIS A 14 3.43 19.51 -1.58
C HIS A 14 2.02 19.14 -2.07
N LEU A 15 1.87 18.80 -3.35
CA LEU A 15 0.58 18.44 -3.97
C LEU A 15 -0.16 17.34 -3.20
N TYR A 16 0.59 16.40 -2.61
CA TYR A 16 0.07 15.27 -1.85
C TYR A 16 0.13 15.46 -0.33
N SER A 17 0.25 16.70 0.18
CA SER A 17 0.40 16.98 1.62
C SER A 17 -0.71 16.35 2.48
N GLY A 18 -1.97 16.42 2.03
CA GLY A 18 -3.09 15.79 2.73
C GLY A 18 -2.98 14.27 2.84
N LEU A 19 -2.42 13.60 1.82
CA LEU A 19 -2.16 12.16 1.86
C LEU A 19 -0.97 11.84 2.79
N ILE A 20 0.09 12.65 2.73
CA ILE A 20 1.27 12.50 3.60
C ILE A 20 0.88 12.61 5.08
N ILE A 21 0.04 13.59 5.44
CA ILE A 21 -0.48 13.76 6.81
C ILE A 21 -1.25 12.51 7.27
N LYS A 22 -2.09 11.93 6.40
CA LYS A 22 -2.80 10.68 6.71
C LYS A 22 -1.85 9.51 6.91
N ILE A 23 -0.82 9.39 6.08
CA ILE A 23 0.21 8.35 6.24
C ILE A 23 0.95 8.54 7.56
N HIS A 24 1.31 9.78 7.94
CA HIS A 24 1.91 10.06 9.25
C HIS A 24 1.00 9.65 10.41
N HIS A 25 -0.29 9.94 10.31
CA HIS A 25 -1.25 9.50 11.32
C HIS A 25 -1.27 7.96 11.46
N LEU A 26 -1.26 7.24 10.34
CA LEU A 26 -1.17 5.77 10.34
C LEU A 26 0.14 5.27 10.95
N ILE A 27 1.27 5.92 10.66
CA ILE A 27 2.57 5.58 11.25
C ILE A 27 2.55 5.69 12.79
N THR A 28 1.78 6.62 13.35
CA THR A 28 1.69 6.80 14.81
C THR A 28 0.84 5.75 15.54
N LEU A 29 0.19 4.84 14.81
CA LEU A 29 -0.57 3.74 15.42
C LEU A 29 0.34 2.70 16.09
N ALA A 30 -0.22 1.96 17.05
CA ALA A 30 0.51 0.97 17.85
C ALA A 30 0.72 -0.35 17.09
N TRP A 31 1.60 -0.33 16.08
CA TRP A 31 2.01 -1.49 15.30
C TRP A 31 3.52 -1.44 14.98
N GLU A 32 4.11 -2.61 14.72
CA GLU A 32 5.49 -2.70 14.23
C GLU A 32 5.51 -2.42 12.72
N LEU A 33 6.09 -1.29 12.34
CA LEU A 33 6.07 -0.80 10.96
C LEU A 33 7.49 -0.56 10.44
N SER A 34 7.74 -0.99 9.21
CA SER A 34 8.96 -0.66 8.47
C SER A 34 8.62 -0.25 7.04
N PHE A 35 9.46 0.60 6.45
CA PHE A 35 9.31 1.06 5.08
C PHE A 35 10.42 0.49 4.22
N GLN A 36 10.05 -0.22 3.16
CA GLN A 36 10.99 -0.78 2.20
C GLN A 36 10.56 -0.39 0.80
N HIS A 37 11.53 0.09 0.00
CA HIS A 37 11.27 0.31 -1.41
C HIS A 37 11.31 -1.01 -2.15
N VAL A 38 10.28 -1.29 -2.94
CA VAL A 38 10.20 -2.45 -3.82
C VAL A 38 9.76 -1.96 -5.20
N TYR A 39 10.31 -2.54 -6.26
CA TYR A 39 9.84 -2.31 -7.61
C TYR A 39 8.38 -2.75 -7.76
N ARG A 40 7.64 -2.11 -8.68
CA ARG A 40 6.21 -2.38 -8.92
C ARG A 40 5.90 -3.87 -9.09
N GLU A 41 6.69 -4.55 -9.93
CA GLU A 41 6.55 -5.99 -10.21
C GLU A 41 6.83 -6.87 -8.98
N GLY A 42 7.60 -6.36 -8.02
CA GLY A 42 7.86 -7.04 -6.75
C GLY A 42 6.72 -6.93 -5.74
N ASN A 43 5.70 -6.10 -5.98
CA ASN A 43 4.52 -6.01 -5.13
C ASN A 43 3.25 -6.21 -5.94
N PHE A 44 2.94 -7.49 -6.21
CA PHE A 44 1.77 -7.90 -6.99
C PHE A 44 0.46 -7.31 -6.48
N THR A 45 0.26 -7.27 -5.15
CA THR A 45 -0.97 -6.71 -4.55
C THR A 45 -1.13 -5.23 -4.87
N ALA A 46 -0.07 -4.43 -4.71
CA ALA A 46 -0.10 -3.01 -5.04
C ALA A 46 -0.28 -2.76 -6.54
N ASP A 47 0.38 -3.55 -7.40
CA ASP A 47 0.20 -3.47 -8.86
C ASP A 47 -1.23 -3.81 -9.28
N TRP A 48 -1.81 -4.87 -8.70
CA TRP A 48 -3.19 -5.26 -8.97
C TRP A 48 -4.17 -4.16 -8.53
N LEU A 49 -4.01 -3.61 -7.32
CA LEU A 49 -4.85 -2.51 -6.82
C LEU A 49 -4.75 -1.26 -7.69
N ALA A 50 -3.54 -0.86 -8.09
CA ALA A 50 -3.34 0.29 -8.98
C ALA A 50 -4.01 0.10 -10.35
N LYS A 51 -4.07 -1.14 -10.85
CA LYS A 51 -4.78 -1.46 -12.10
C LYS A 51 -6.31 -1.40 -11.93
N GLN A 52 -6.84 -1.76 -10.77
CA GLN A 52 -8.30 -1.66 -10.51
C GLN A 52 -8.76 -0.21 -10.42
N ASP A 53 -7.97 0.64 -9.77
CA ASP A 53 -8.34 2.05 -9.56
C ASP A 53 -8.54 2.80 -10.88
N SER A 54 -7.73 2.50 -11.91
CA SER A 54 -7.90 3.09 -13.24
C SER A 54 -9.26 2.80 -13.91
N ALA A 55 -10.02 1.81 -13.41
CA ALA A 55 -11.32 1.43 -13.93
C ALA A 55 -12.51 1.94 -13.09
N SER A 56 -12.23 2.58 -11.94
CA SER A 56 -13.24 2.93 -10.93
C SER A 56 -13.54 4.44 -10.94
N THR A 57 -14.83 4.81 -11.01
CA THR A 57 -15.28 6.21 -10.91
C THR A 57 -15.39 6.70 -9.45
N HIS A 58 -15.12 5.84 -8.46
CA HIS A 58 -15.36 6.13 -7.05
C HIS A 58 -14.04 6.44 -6.33
N ASP A 59 -14.02 7.50 -5.52
CA ASP A 59 -12.82 7.95 -4.77
C ASP A 59 -12.31 6.90 -3.76
N LEU A 60 -13.18 6.02 -3.27
CA LEU A 60 -12.85 4.94 -2.36
C LEU A 60 -13.77 3.75 -2.58
N GLN A 61 -13.18 2.58 -2.81
CA GLN A 61 -13.91 1.31 -2.90
C GLN A 61 -13.51 0.39 -1.76
N LEU A 62 -14.50 -0.05 -0.97
CA LEU A 62 -14.31 -1.07 0.06
C LEU A 62 -14.56 -2.45 -0.55
N LEU A 63 -13.53 -3.30 -0.50
CA LEU A 63 -13.65 -4.70 -0.94
C LEU A 63 -14.13 -5.55 0.25
N HIS A 64 -15.37 -6.03 0.19
CA HIS A 64 -15.95 -6.88 1.26
C HIS A 64 -15.37 -8.30 1.30
N HIS A 65 -14.74 -8.74 0.21
CA HIS A 65 -14.10 -10.04 0.10
C HIS A 65 -12.76 -9.90 -0.61
N CYS A 66 -11.83 -10.83 -0.35
CA CYS A 66 -10.57 -10.88 -1.08
C CYS A 66 -10.87 -11.16 -2.58
N PRO A 67 -10.37 -10.35 -3.52
CA PRO A 67 -10.45 -10.64 -4.94
C PRO A 67 -9.77 -11.97 -5.27
N ALA A 68 -10.34 -12.76 -6.18
CA ALA A 68 -9.78 -14.06 -6.55
C ALA A 68 -8.30 -13.99 -6.97
N ALA A 69 -7.91 -12.91 -7.66
CA ALA A 69 -6.53 -12.68 -8.09
C ALA A 69 -5.53 -12.51 -6.93
N LEU A 70 -5.99 -12.06 -5.76
CA LEU A 70 -5.15 -11.83 -4.58
C LEU A 70 -5.24 -12.96 -3.54
N PHE A 71 -6.17 -13.91 -3.73
CA PHE A 71 -6.50 -14.91 -2.72
C PHE A 71 -5.29 -15.72 -2.24
N ASN A 72 -4.41 -16.14 -3.15
CA ASN A 72 -3.24 -16.94 -2.79
C ASN A 72 -2.25 -16.16 -1.91
N ILE A 73 -2.01 -14.89 -2.22
CA ILE A 73 -1.12 -14.02 -1.43
C ILE A 73 -1.76 -13.74 -0.07
N PHE A 74 -3.05 -13.38 -0.06
CA PHE A 74 -3.79 -13.16 1.17
C PHE A 74 -3.80 -14.40 2.08
N SER A 75 -4.02 -15.59 1.51
CA SER A 75 -3.98 -16.84 2.26
C SER A 75 -2.59 -17.15 2.80
N ALA A 76 -1.52 -16.86 2.06
CA ALA A 76 -0.15 -17.03 2.53
C ALA A 76 0.15 -16.10 3.71
N ASP A 77 -0.25 -14.83 3.64
CA ASP A 77 -0.10 -13.85 4.71
C ASP A 77 -0.84 -14.29 5.98
N VAL A 78 -2.09 -14.76 5.86
CA VAL A 78 -2.90 -15.27 6.99
C VAL A 78 -2.26 -16.50 7.64
N MET A 79 -1.63 -17.38 6.84
CA MET A 79 -0.96 -18.58 7.33
C MET A 79 0.45 -18.29 7.91
N GLY A 80 0.97 -17.07 7.77
CA GLY A 80 2.33 -16.71 8.17
C GLY A 80 3.41 -17.26 7.23
N PHE A 81 3.04 -17.66 6.01
CA PHE A 81 4.01 -18.05 4.98
C PHE A 81 4.49 -16.82 4.22
N SER A 82 5.80 -16.55 4.27
CA SER A 82 6.42 -15.66 3.30
C SER A 82 6.46 -16.38 1.95
N SER A 83 5.65 -15.98 0.98
CA SER A 83 5.81 -16.48 -0.38
C SER A 83 7.22 -16.06 -0.87
N LEU A 84 8.09 -17.03 -1.14
CA LEU A 84 9.33 -16.80 -1.87
C LEU A 84 8.95 -16.12 -3.20
N ARG A 85 9.39 -14.88 -3.39
CA ARG A 85 9.30 -14.20 -4.68
C ARG A 85 10.24 -14.95 -5.62
N SER A 86 9.69 -15.74 -6.54
CA SER A 86 10.43 -16.35 -7.65
C SER A 86 10.93 -15.29 -8.61
#